data_AF-A0A932Y261-F1
#
_entry.id   AF-A0A932Y261-F1
#
_cell.length_a   1.000
_cell.length_b   1.000
_cell.length_c   1.000
_cell.angle_alpha   90.00
_cell.angle_beta   90.00
_cell.angle_gamma   90.00
#
_symmetry.space_group_name_H-M   'P 1'
#
loop_
_entity.id
_entity.type
_entity.pdbx_description
1 polymer ?
#
loop_
_entity_poly.entity_id
_entity_poly.type
_entity_poly.pdbx_seq_one_letter_code
_entity_poly.pdbx_strand_id
1 'polypeptide(L)'
;MRKSTAHNQHFLFLKNQLAAYQKQSKQQFVDKHPRAAEWLKRRQLNLGTVRQQSQRLLTGATLSSLLLLASPQHQAALPAPTKQQRLARAVLTSAGEWRSKLVAGLKPLLPARIGHPDREKESEVSRVIQNVLGIKAVATLEGQRLNHSLGFIGYEQHLQRFPGDSLRLH
;
A
#
# COMPACT_ATOMS: atom_id res chain seq x y z
N MET A 1 -32.06 -18.42 -43.53
CA MET A 1 -31.68 -17.28 -42.68
C MET A 1 -30.47 -16.56 -43.29
N ARG A 2 -30.67 -15.39 -43.93
CA ARG A 2 -29.61 -14.57 -44.55
C ARG A 2 -29.68 -13.15 -43.98
N LYS A 3 -29.09 -12.92 -42.80
CA LYS A 3 -28.90 -11.59 -42.21
C LYS A 3 -27.60 -11.59 -41.39
N SER A 4 -26.45 -11.33 -42.01
CA SER A 4 -25.19 -11.10 -41.27
C SER A 4 -24.09 -10.40 -42.08
N THR A 5 -24.06 -10.52 -43.41
CA THR A 5 -22.96 -9.99 -44.24
C THR A 5 -22.97 -8.47 -44.44
N ALA A 6 -24.14 -7.82 -44.50
CA ALA A 6 -24.24 -6.37 -44.73
C ALA A 6 -23.72 -5.51 -43.56
N HIS A 7 -23.86 -6.00 -42.32
CA HIS A 7 -23.44 -5.29 -41.12
C HIS A 7 -21.91 -5.14 -41.04
N ASN A 8 -21.17 -6.12 -41.56
CA ASN A 8 -19.71 -6.07 -41.62
C ASN A 8 -19.19 -5.13 -42.73
N GLN A 9 -19.86 -5.04 -43.88
CA GLN A 9 -19.39 -4.18 -44.97
C GLN A 9 -19.53 -2.69 -44.64
N HIS A 10 -20.64 -2.29 -44.01
CA HIS A 10 -20.82 -0.91 -43.59
C HIS A 10 -19.80 -0.50 -42.51
N PHE A 11 -19.52 -1.38 -41.55
CA PHE A 11 -18.48 -1.16 -40.55
C PHE A 11 -17.09 -1.02 -41.18
N LEU A 12 -16.74 -1.91 -42.12
CA LEU A 12 -15.45 -1.86 -42.82
C LEU A 12 -15.31 -0.58 -43.65
N PHE A 13 -16.39 -0.15 -44.32
CA PHE A 13 -16.43 1.13 -45.04
C PHE A 13 -16.15 2.32 -44.10
N LEU A 14 -16.89 2.40 -42.99
CA LEU A 14 -16.71 3.47 -41.98
C LEU A 14 -15.30 3.46 -41.38
N LYS A 15 -14.77 2.27 -41.06
CA LYS A 15 -13.41 2.10 -40.55
C LYS A 15 -12.37 2.64 -41.53
N ASN A 16 -12.49 2.30 -42.81
CA ASN A 16 -11.57 2.76 -43.85
C ASN A 16 -11.67 4.28 -44.07
N GLN A 17 -12.89 4.81 -44.06
CA GLN A 17 -13.14 6.25 -44.17
C GLN A 17 -12.51 7.01 -42.99
N LEU A 18 -12.68 6.51 -41.76
CA LEU A 18 -12.11 7.11 -40.56
C LEU A 18 -10.57 7.05 -40.58
N ALA A 19 -9.98 5.95 -41.05
CA ALA A 19 -8.54 5.83 -41.23
C ALA A 19 -8.00 6.84 -42.27
N ALA A 20 -8.73 7.06 -43.36
CA ALA A 20 -8.38 8.06 -44.37
C ALA A 20 -8.42 9.49 -43.78
N TYR A 21 -9.48 9.84 -43.06
CA TYR A 21 -9.58 11.12 -42.35
C TYR A 21 -8.45 11.31 -41.34
N GLN A 22 -8.13 10.27 -40.54
CA GLN A 22 -7.04 10.33 -39.58
C GLN A 22 -5.69 10.63 -40.26
N LYS A 23 -5.43 10.00 -41.40
CA LYS A 23 -4.21 10.24 -42.18
C LYS A 23 -4.16 11.67 -42.71
N GLN A 24 -5.27 12.15 -43.27
CA GLN A 24 -5.39 13.51 -43.79
C GLN A 24 -5.19 14.57 -42.70
N SER A 25 -5.85 14.42 -41.54
CA SER A 25 -5.69 15.34 -40.42
C SER A 25 -4.25 15.33 -39.88
N LYS A 26 -3.58 14.18 -39.87
CA LYS A 26 -2.17 14.09 -39.45
C LYS A 26 -1.27 14.87 -40.41
N GLN A 27 -1.50 14.76 -41.72
CA GLN A 27 -0.75 15.53 -42.72
C GLN A 27 -1.02 17.02 -42.60
N GLN A 28 -2.30 17.44 -42.54
CA GLN A 28 -2.67 18.84 -42.34
C GLN A 28 -2.05 19.45 -41.06
N PHE A 29 -1.92 18.67 -39.98
CA PHE A 29 -1.27 19.13 -38.76
C PHE A 29 0.24 19.36 -38.98
N VAL A 30 0.93 18.45 -39.67
CA VAL A 30 2.35 18.61 -40.00
C VAL A 30 2.57 19.82 -40.90
N ASP A 31 1.70 20.00 -41.89
CA ASP A 31 1.78 21.11 -42.85
C ASP A 31 1.53 22.47 -42.18
N LYS A 32 0.54 22.57 -41.29
CA LYS A 32 0.19 23.81 -40.59
C LYS A 32 1.10 24.11 -39.39
N HIS A 33 1.65 23.09 -38.75
CA HIS A 33 2.40 23.22 -37.49
C HIS A 33 3.72 22.42 -37.49
N PRO A 34 4.67 22.73 -38.39
CA PRO A 34 5.90 21.96 -38.56
C PRO A 34 6.78 21.96 -37.30
N ARG A 35 6.91 23.11 -36.62
CA ARG A 35 7.67 23.22 -35.36
C ARG A 35 7.12 22.32 -34.25
N ALA A 36 5.79 22.21 -34.16
CA ALA A 36 5.14 21.35 -33.17
C ALA A 36 5.34 19.87 -33.53
N ALA A 37 5.26 19.52 -34.82
CA ALA A 37 5.52 18.17 -35.29
C ALA A 37 6.96 17.71 -35.00
N GLU A 38 7.95 18.57 -35.24
CA GLU A 38 9.35 18.29 -34.90
C GLU A 38 9.58 18.16 -33.39
N TRP A 39 8.95 19.04 -32.60
CA TRP A 39 9.02 18.96 -31.14
C TRP A 39 8.46 17.63 -30.61
N LEU A 40 7.29 17.20 -31.12
CA LEU A 40 6.68 15.91 -30.77
C LEU A 40 7.56 14.73 -31.19
N LYS A 41 8.16 14.80 -32.40
CA LYS A 41 9.07 13.76 -32.90
C LYS A 41 10.32 13.64 -32.03
N ARG A 42 10.94 14.76 -31.65
CA ARG A 42 12.10 14.79 -30.73
C ARG A 42 11.77 14.21 -29.37
N ARG A 43 10.54 14.42 -28.88
CA ARG A 43 10.05 13.88 -27.61
C ARG A 43 9.48 12.46 -27.72
N GLN A 44 9.52 11.83 -28.90
CA GLN A 44 8.94 10.52 -29.18
C GLN A 44 7.45 10.40 -28.80
N LEU A 45 6.70 11.52 -28.90
CA LEU A 45 5.28 11.58 -28.56
C LEU A 45 4.41 11.38 -29.81
N ASN A 46 3.55 10.36 -29.77
CA ASN A 46 2.62 10.04 -30.84
C ASN A 46 1.24 10.68 -30.60
N LEU A 47 0.81 11.60 -31.47
CA LEU A 47 -0.50 12.28 -31.36
C LEU A 47 -1.69 11.31 -31.25
N GLY A 48 -1.63 10.16 -31.92
CA GLY A 48 -2.68 9.14 -31.86
C GLY A 48 -2.86 8.51 -30.48
N THR A 49 -1.81 8.49 -29.65
CA THR A 49 -1.83 7.90 -28.31
C THR A 49 -1.98 8.94 -27.21
N VAL A 50 -1.75 10.23 -27.48
CA VAL A 50 -1.85 11.31 -26.48
C VAL A 50 -3.20 11.28 -25.77
N ARG A 51 -4.32 11.17 -26.52
CA ARG A 51 -5.66 11.10 -25.92
C ARG A 51 -5.78 9.91 -24.95
N GLN A 52 -5.33 8.73 -25.37
CA GLN A 52 -5.43 7.51 -24.58
C GLN A 52 -4.52 7.57 -23.34
N GLN A 53 -3.32 8.13 -23.47
CA GLN A 53 -2.38 8.32 -22.36
C GLN A 53 -2.91 9.35 -21.36
N SER A 54 -3.46 10.48 -21.81
CA SER A 54 -4.10 11.48 -20.96
C SER A 54 -5.35 10.92 -20.27
N GLN A 55 -6.17 10.12 -20.96
CA GLN A 55 -7.30 9.44 -20.34
C GLN A 55 -6.85 8.49 -19.24
N ARG A 56 -5.77 7.71 -19.45
CA ARG A 56 -5.19 6.84 -18.41
C ARG A 56 -4.65 7.62 -17.22
N LEU A 57 -3.96 8.74 -17.46
CA LEU A 57 -3.44 9.60 -16.39
C LEU A 57 -4.58 10.27 -15.60
N LEU A 58 -5.58 10.82 -16.29
CA LEU A 58 -6.74 11.44 -15.65
C LEU A 58 -7.56 10.40 -14.86
N THR A 59 -7.81 9.23 -15.43
CA THR A 59 -8.52 8.15 -14.72
C THR A 59 -7.72 7.63 -13.52
N GLY A 60 -6.40 7.43 -13.67
CA GLY A 60 -5.54 7.05 -12.56
C GLY A 60 -5.49 8.11 -11.44
N ALA A 61 -5.35 9.38 -11.81
CA ALA A 61 -5.32 10.49 -10.85
C ALA A 61 -6.68 10.67 -10.14
N THR A 62 -7.79 10.60 -10.88
CA THR A 62 -9.12 10.69 -10.29
C THR A 62 -9.43 9.50 -9.39
N LEU A 63 -9.14 8.27 -9.79
CA LEU A 63 -9.31 7.09 -8.94
C LEU A 63 -8.43 7.15 -7.69
N SER A 64 -7.16 7.53 -7.82
CA SER A 64 -6.25 7.66 -6.68
C SER A 64 -6.69 8.77 -5.73
N SER A 65 -7.14 9.91 -6.27
CA SER A 65 -7.70 11.01 -5.51
C SER A 65 -8.99 10.60 -4.80
N LEU A 66 -9.89 9.89 -5.50
CA LEU A 66 -11.10 9.31 -4.91
C LEU A 66 -10.76 8.30 -3.81
N LEU A 67 -9.72 7.49 -3.94
CA LEU A 67 -9.30 6.56 -2.88
C LEU A 67 -8.65 7.28 -1.68
N LEU A 68 -7.89 8.35 -1.93
CA LEU A 68 -7.29 9.18 -0.89
C LEU A 68 -8.34 10.03 -0.14
N LEU A 69 -9.35 10.53 -0.86
CA LEU A 69 -10.45 11.34 -0.33
C LEU A 69 -11.64 10.50 0.13
N ALA A 70 -11.74 9.24 -0.29
CA ALA A 70 -12.66 8.27 0.27
C ALA A 70 -12.18 7.92 1.67
N SER A 71 -12.45 8.81 2.61
CA SER A 71 -12.64 8.46 4.01
C SER A 71 -13.51 7.20 4.03
N PRO A 72 -13.09 6.11 4.69
CA PRO A 72 -13.92 4.92 4.77
C PRO A 72 -15.18 5.27 5.58
N GLN A 73 -16.25 5.67 4.89
CA GLN A 73 -17.60 5.73 5.45
C GLN A 73 -18.18 4.31 5.48
N HIS A 74 -17.51 3.43 6.21
CA HIS A 74 -18.16 2.23 6.74
C HIS A 74 -18.60 2.57 8.16
N GLN A 75 -19.71 3.31 8.27
CA GLN A 75 -20.66 3.03 9.33
C GLN A 75 -21.40 1.76 8.90
N ALA A 76 -20.71 0.61 8.96
CA ALA A 76 -21.44 -0.64 9.02
C ALA A 76 -22.32 -0.51 10.26
N ALA A 77 -23.65 -0.46 10.05
CA ALA A 77 -24.59 -0.54 11.15
C ALA A 77 -24.23 -1.81 11.92
N LEU A 78 -23.62 -1.61 13.10
CA LEU A 78 -23.21 -2.71 13.96
C LEU A 78 -24.46 -3.56 14.19
N PRO A 79 -24.41 -4.88 13.95
CA PRO A 79 -25.55 -5.73 14.24
C PRO A 79 -25.96 -5.50 15.68
N ALA A 80 -27.27 -5.27 15.90
CA ALA A 80 -27.82 -5.03 17.21
C ALA A 80 -27.29 -6.12 18.17
N PRO A 81 -26.69 -5.71 19.30
CA PRO A 81 -25.84 -6.60 20.05
C PRO A 81 -26.70 -7.69 20.70
N THR A 82 -26.57 -8.92 20.21
CA THR A 82 -27.19 -10.12 20.79
C THR A 82 -26.17 -11.11 21.36
N LYS A 83 -24.92 -10.68 21.56
CA LYS A 83 -23.90 -11.40 22.35
C LYS A 83 -22.94 -10.42 23.05
N GLN A 84 -23.46 -9.50 23.88
CA GLN A 84 -22.68 -8.56 24.70
C GLN A 84 -21.72 -9.23 25.71
N GLN A 85 -21.79 -10.54 25.95
CA GLN A 85 -21.02 -11.14 27.04
C GLN A 85 -19.52 -11.32 26.77
N ARG A 86 -19.00 -11.09 25.54
CA ARG A 86 -17.55 -11.22 25.27
C ARG A 86 -16.81 -9.91 24.96
N LEU A 87 -17.51 -8.83 24.57
CA LEU A 87 -16.87 -7.54 24.24
C LEU A 87 -16.80 -6.57 25.42
N ALA A 88 -17.57 -6.79 26.50
CA ALA A 88 -17.55 -5.91 27.68
C ALA A 88 -16.18 -5.85 28.40
N ARG A 89 -15.27 -6.80 28.18
CA ARG A 89 -13.91 -6.73 28.74
C ARG A 89 -12.99 -5.74 28.02
N ALA A 90 -13.22 -5.45 26.74
CA ALA A 90 -12.36 -4.55 25.97
C ALA A 90 -12.67 -3.06 26.21
N VAL A 91 -13.91 -2.72 26.58
CA VAL A 91 -14.36 -1.32 26.79
C VAL A 91 -14.08 -0.81 28.20
N LEU A 92 -13.92 -1.70 29.19
CA LEU A 92 -13.75 -1.32 30.61
C LEU A 92 -12.29 -1.20 31.07
N THR A 93 -11.33 -1.54 30.22
CA THR A 93 -9.93 -1.64 30.64
C THR A 93 -9.15 -0.49 30.02
N SER A 94 -8.64 0.44 30.84
CA SER A 94 -7.86 1.58 30.33
C SER A 94 -6.54 1.13 29.70
N ALA A 95 -5.96 1.93 28.81
CA ALA A 95 -4.64 1.65 28.24
C ALA A 95 -3.55 1.44 29.33
N GLY A 96 -3.70 2.11 30.48
CA GLY A 96 -2.82 1.93 31.64
C GLY A 96 -2.94 0.55 32.28
N GLU A 97 -4.15 -0.01 32.34
CA GLU A 97 -4.40 -1.35 32.88
C GLU A 97 -3.92 -2.47 31.95
N TRP A 98 -3.98 -2.27 30.63
CA TRP A 98 -3.36 -3.20 29.67
C TRP A 98 -1.85 -3.22 29.83
N ARG A 99 -1.23 -2.03 29.94
CA ARG A 99 0.20 -1.89 30.18
C ARG A 99 0.61 -2.60 31.48
N SER A 100 -0.11 -2.38 32.58
CA SER A 100 0.23 -3.01 33.87
C SER A 100 0.12 -4.53 33.82
N LYS A 101 -0.95 -5.08 33.21
CA LYS A 101 -1.15 -6.52 33.03
C LYS A 101 -0.08 -7.15 32.14
N LEU A 102 0.27 -6.49 31.03
CA LEU A 102 1.35 -6.96 30.14
C LEU A 102 2.71 -6.92 30.84
N VAL A 103 3.05 -5.83 31.52
CA VAL A 103 4.33 -5.72 32.24
C VAL A 103 4.42 -6.78 33.33
N ALA A 104 3.35 -6.99 34.12
CA ALA A 104 3.32 -8.01 35.15
C ALA A 104 3.51 -9.43 34.59
N GLY A 105 2.85 -9.75 33.47
CA GLY A 105 2.93 -11.07 32.84
C GLY A 105 4.24 -11.33 32.07
N LEU A 106 4.81 -10.30 31.43
CA LEU A 106 5.98 -10.46 30.57
C LEU A 106 7.30 -10.33 31.33
N LYS A 107 7.38 -9.48 32.36
CA LYS A 107 8.61 -9.24 33.14
C LYS A 107 9.32 -10.52 33.64
N PRO A 108 8.64 -11.55 34.18
CA PRO A 108 9.31 -12.78 34.61
C PRO A 108 9.79 -13.66 33.43
N LEU A 109 9.25 -13.46 32.24
CA LEU A 109 9.56 -14.26 31.04
C LEU A 109 10.71 -13.67 30.22
N LEU A 110 11.11 -12.42 30.50
CA LEU A 110 12.21 -11.77 29.81
C LEU A 110 13.54 -12.48 30.12
N PRO A 111 14.38 -12.71 29.11
CA PRO A 111 15.67 -13.35 29.33
C PRO A 111 16.61 -12.40 30.08
N ALA A 112 17.33 -12.93 31.08
CA ALA A 112 18.32 -12.16 31.85
C ALA A 112 19.59 -11.82 31.04
N ARG A 113 19.83 -12.57 29.97
CA ARG A 113 20.92 -12.36 29.02
C ARG A 113 20.32 -12.08 27.66
N ILE A 114 21.05 -11.31 26.88
CA ILE A 114 20.64 -10.90 25.55
C ILE A 114 20.74 -12.16 24.67
N GLY A 115 19.59 -12.73 24.30
CA GLY A 115 19.46 -13.92 23.47
C GLY A 115 18.00 -14.16 23.06
N HIS A 116 17.78 -15.13 22.16
CA HIS A 116 16.45 -15.70 22.00
C HIS A 116 16.00 -16.32 23.33
N PRO A 117 14.77 -16.02 23.81
CA PRO A 117 14.20 -16.77 24.92
C PRO A 117 14.08 -18.24 24.54
N ASP A 118 14.02 -19.10 25.56
CA ASP A 118 13.73 -20.51 25.35
C ASP A 118 12.36 -20.70 24.69
N ARG A 119 12.19 -21.77 23.89
CA ARG A 119 10.96 -22.04 23.13
C ARG A 119 9.73 -22.14 24.03
N GLU A 120 9.90 -22.67 25.23
CA GLU A 120 8.84 -22.74 26.24
C GLU A 120 8.41 -21.34 26.70
N LYS A 121 9.38 -20.46 26.98
CA LYS A 121 9.13 -19.06 27.35
C LYS A 121 8.49 -18.27 26.21
N GLU A 122 8.90 -18.51 24.97
CA GLU A 122 8.27 -17.91 23.80
C GLU A 122 6.80 -18.30 23.66
N SER A 123 6.48 -19.58 23.88
CA SER A 123 5.09 -20.04 23.89
C SER A 123 4.28 -19.41 25.03
N GLU A 124 4.90 -19.18 26.18
CA GLU A 124 4.27 -18.54 27.32
C GLU A 124 4.02 -17.05 27.08
N VAL A 125 4.96 -16.34 26.46
CA VAL A 125 4.81 -14.95 26.00
C VAL A 125 3.64 -14.83 25.02
N SER A 126 3.56 -15.73 24.03
CA SER A 126 2.42 -15.81 23.10
C SER A 126 1.08 -15.98 23.84
N ARG A 127 1.04 -16.81 24.89
CA ARG A 127 -0.15 -17.03 25.72
C ARG A 127 -0.52 -15.79 26.53
N VAL A 128 0.44 -15.09 27.12
CA VAL A 128 0.21 -13.83 27.86
C VAL A 128 -0.38 -12.77 26.94
N ILE A 129 0.18 -12.59 25.74
CA ILE A 129 -0.32 -11.62 24.75
C ILE A 129 -1.74 -11.98 24.30
N GLN A 130 -2.01 -13.25 24.01
CA GLN A 130 -3.33 -13.73 23.63
C GLN A 130 -4.37 -13.54 24.74
N ASN A 131 -3.97 -13.73 26.00
CA ASN A 131 -4.87 -13.61 27.14
C ASN A 131 -5.18 -12.14 27.49
N VAL A 132 -4.19 -11.25 27.39
CA VAL A 132 -4.35 -9.84 27.76
C VAL A 132 -4.96 -9.02 26.62
N LEU A 133 -4.50 -9.24 25.38
CA LEU A 133 -4.91 -8.42 24.22
C LEU A 133 -5.90 -9.14 23.30
N GLY A 134 -6.11 -10.45 23.45
CA GLY A 134 -6.95 -11.22 22.53
C GLY A 134 -6.30 -11.48 21.16
N ILE A 135 -5.02 -11.13 20.98
CA ILE A 135 -4.30 -11.23 19.71
C ILE A 135 -3.47 -12.52 19.67
N LYS A 136 -3.56 -13.26 18.56
CA LYS A 136 -2.76 -14.47 18.32
C LYS A 136 -1.34 -14.10 17.89
N ALA A 137 -0.48 -13.84 18.86
CA ALA A 137 0.95 -13.61 18.64
C ALA A 137 1.70 -14.95 18.59
N VAL A 138 2.60 -15.12 17.62
CA VAL A 138 3.46 -16.31 17.48
C VAL A 138 4.92 -15.88 17.40
N ALA A 139 5.81 -16.65 18.03
CA ALA A 139 7.26 -16.35 18.04
C ALA A 139 7.95 -16.68 16.70
N THR A 140 7.31 -17.48 15.85
CA THR A 140 7.78 -17.79 14.49
C THR A 140 6.61 -17.61 13.54
N LEU A 141 6.79 -16.75 12.53
CA LEU A 141 5.82 -16.51 11.48
C LEU A 141 6.46 -16.94 10.16
N GLU A 142 5.84 -17.89 9.45
CA GLU A 142 6.35 -18.38 8.15
C GLU A 142 7.80 -18.90 8.21
N GLY A 143 8.17 -19.54 9.33
CA GLY A 143 9.54 -20.01 9.55
C GLY A 143 10.55 -18.92 9.93
N GLN A 144 10.14 -17.65 9.93
CA GLN A 144 10.96 -16.52 10.33
C GLN A 144 10.77 -16.20 11.82
N ARG A 145 11.89 -15.99 12.52
CA ARG A 145 11.93 -15.52 13.92
C ARG A 145 12.48 -14.11 13.96
N LEU A 146 12.20 -13.39 15.04
CA LEU A 146 12.82 -12.09 15.25
C LEU A 146 14.34 -12.25 15.31
N ASN A 147 15.06 -11.44 14.54
CA ASN A 147 16.51 -11.42 14.56
C ASN A 147 16.99 -10.97 15.95
N HIS A 148 17.92 -11.73 16.51
CA HIS A 148 18.52 -11.41 17.79
C HIS A 148 20.01 -11.13 17.59
N SER A 149 20.30 -10.08 16.82
CA SER A 149 21.65 -9.54 16.65
C SER A 149 21.78 -8.27 17.48
N LEU A 150 22.60 -8.31 18.53
CA LEU A 150 23.28 -7.09 18.95
C LEU A 150 24.33 -6.81 17.90
N GLY A 151 24.10 -5.80 17.06
CA GLY A 151 25.25 -5.03 16.61
C GLY A 151 25.84 -4.36 17.85
N PHE A 152 27.16 -4.30 17.95
CA PHE A 152 27.81 -3.18 18.63
C PHE A 152 27.55 -1.91 17.80
N ILE A 153 26.28 -1.55 17.57
CA ILE A 153 25.83 -0.40 16.74
C ILE A 153 26.14 0.95 17.40
N GLY A 154 27.00 0.95 18.43
CA GLY A 154 27.64 2.13 19.02
C GLY A 154 29.17 2.05 19.09
N TYR A 155 29.81 0.94 18.69
CA TYR A 155 31.27 0.82 18.59
C TYR A 155 31.81 1.12 17.19
N GLU A 156 30.91 1.26 16.19
CA GLU A 156 31.23 1.82 14.88
C GLU A 156 31.34 3.36 14.92
N GLN A 157 32.15 3.89 15.82
CA GLN A 157 32.50 5.32 15.88
C GLN A 157 33.47 5.77 14.77
N HIS A 158 33.65 4.98 13.71
CA HIS A 158 34.54 5.34 12.61
C HIS A 158 33.86 6.19 11.53
N LEU A 159 32.54 6.44 11.63
CA LEU A 159 31.85 7.37 10.74
C LEU A 159 31.94 8.79 11.30
N GLN A 160 32.42 9.70 10.47
CA GLN A 160 32.50 11.13 10.77
C GLN A 160 31.10 11.64 11.13
N ARG A 161 30.91 12.06 12.38
CA ARG A 161 29.66 12.71 12.82
C ARG A 161 29.55 14.09 12.19
N PHE A 162 28.32 14.55 11.97
CA PHE A 162 28.06 15.94 11.62
C PHE A 162 28.60 16.86 12.73
N PRO A 163 29.35 17.94 12.41
CA PRO A 163 29.83 18.87 13.41
C PRO A 163 28.65 19.49 14.17
N GLY A 164 28.50 19.15 15.47
CA GLY A 164 27.42 19.65 16.33
C GLY A 164 26.48 18.58 16.89
N ASP A 165 26.63 17.31 16.50
CA ASP A 165 25.91 16.21 17.13
C ASP A 165 26.44 15.95 18.56
N SER A 166 25.53 15.87 19.55
CA SER A 166 25.88 15.62 20.95
C SER A 166 25.06 14.48 21.52
N LEU A 167 25.72 13.57 22.26
CA LEU A 167 25.08 12.42 22.92
C LEU A 167 23.94 12.79 23.87
N ARG A 168 23.84 14.07 24.28
CA ARG A 168 22.77 14.56 25.16
C ARG A 168 21.42 14.68 24.44
N LEU A 169 21.40 14.59 23.11
CA LEU A 169 20.19 14.71 22.28
C LEU A 169 19.59 13.36 21.86
N HIS A 170 20.12 12.25 22.34
CA HIS A 170 19.71 10.87 22.04
C HIS A 170 19.48 10.07 23.32
#